data_AF-A0A7S2VRC3-F1
#
_entry.id   AF-A0A7S2VRC3-F1
#
_cell.length_a   1.000
_cell.length_b   1.000
_cell.length_c   1.000
_cell.angle_alpha   90.00
_cell.angle_beta   90.00
_cell.angle_gamma   90.00
#
_symmetry.space_group_name_H-M   'P 1'
#
loop_
_entity.id
_entity.type
_entity.pdbx_description
1 polymer ?
#
loop_
_entity_poly.entity_id
_entity_poly.type
_entity_poly.pdbx_seq_one_letter_code
_entity_poly.pdbx_strand_id
1 'polypeptide(L)'
;VDAACVGPPFSKALFWLTGVGVLSAIINNPIEADGAALESPPGIIPFPPSPKASASARTGGNLISSLLPPPPPPAPISMALTKYHIVFLFDDRWAVVSRISHEVVQQQDWARKTHGIPRGVARDVHGERLWICS
;
A
#
# COMPACT_ATOMS: atom_id res chain seq x y z
N VAL A 1 2.07 6.14 15.40
CA VAL A 1 2.79 4.85 15.41
C VAL A 1 1.79 3.78 15.80
N ASP A 2 1.54 2.78 14.94
CA ASP A 2 0.34 1.92 15.03
C ASP A 2 0.58 0.72 15.94
N ALA A 3 -0.19 0.65 17.04
CA ALA A 3 -0.09 -0.40 18.06
C ALA A 3 -0.68 -1.76 17.61
N ALA A 4 -1.43 -1.78 16.49
CA ALA A 4 -1.97 -3.03 15.95
C ALA A 4 -1.01 -3.73 14.96
N CYS A 5 0.12 -3.11 14.65
CA CYS A 5 1.14 -3.73 13.82
C CYS A 5 1.93 -4.73 14.68
N VAL A 6 1.60 -6.01 14.54
CA VAL A 6 2.30 -7.10 15.20
C VAL A 6 3.77 -7.10 14.78
N GLY A 7 4.63 -6.59 15.64
CA GLY A 7 6.05 -6.88 15.68
C GLY A 7 6.38 -7.60 17.00
N PRO A 8 7.63 -8.07 17.20
CA PRO A 8 8.08 -8.53 18.51
C PRO A 8 7.76 -7.48 19.60
N PRO A 9 7.57 -7.90 20.87
CA PRO A 9 7.32 -6.96 21.96
C PRO A 9 8.39 -5.86 21.94
N PHE A 10 7.98 -4.61 22.20
CA PHE A 10 8.81 -3.39 22.16
C PHE A 10 9.17 -2.82 20.78
N SER A 11 8.72 -3.44 19.69
CA SER A 11 8.88 -2.91 18.34
C SER A 11 7.60 -2.25 17.80
N LYS A 12 7.76 -1.19 17.01
CA LYS A 12 6.69 -0.41 16.38
C LYS A 12 6.94 -0.43 14.87
N ALA A 13 5.92 -0.69 14.05
CA ALA A 13 6.09 -0.60 12.60
C ALA A 13 5.70 0.80 12.08
N LEU A 14 6.50 1.31 11.15
CA LEU A 14 6.22 2.50 10.35
C LEU A 14 5.99 2.08 8.91
N PHE A 15 4.90 2.59 8.33
CA PHE A 15 4.62 2.45 6.91
C PHE A 15 4.48 3.83 6.28
N TRP A 16 5.14 4.06 5.15
CA TRP A 16 5.14 5.35 4.45
C TRP A 16 4.86 5.15 2.96
N LEU A 17 3.84 5.83 2.42
CA LEU A 17 3.57 5.91 0.97
C LEU A 17 4.62 6.74 0.22
N THR A 18 5.40 6.10 -0.64
CA THR A 18 6.41 6.73 -1.50
C THR A 18 5.94 6.75 -2.95
N GLY A 19 6.70 7.38 -3.86
CA GLY A 19 6.38 7.36 -5.29
C GLY A 19 6.47 5.97 -5.95
N VAL A 20 7.14 4.99 -5.33
CA VAL A 20 7.42 3.66 -5.91
C VAL A 20 6.77 2.50 -5.15
N GLY A 21 6.20 2.76 -3.97
CA GLY A 21 5.64 1.74 -3.11
C GLY A 21 5.49 2.21 -1.65
N VAL A 22 5.29 1.26 -0.75
CA VAL A 22 5.23 1.50 0.70
C VAL A 22 6.55 1.13 1.34
N LEU A 23 7.20 2.10 1.97
CA LEU A 23 8.33 1.84 2.85
C LEU A 23 7.82 1.19 4.13
N SER A 24 8.32 0.02 4.49
CA SER A 24 8.05 -0.65 5.76
C SER A 24 9.31 -0.67 6.62
N ALA A 25 9.26 -0.09 7.80
CA ALA A 25 10.37 -0.05 8.74
C ALA A 25 9.93 -0.47 10.14
N ILE A 26 10.80 -1.17 10.86
CA ILE A 26 10.61 -1.51 12.28
C ILE A 26 11.39 -0.49 13.11
N ILE A 27 10.69 0.18 14.03
CA ILE A 27 11.23 1.15 14.96
C ILE A 27 11.25 0.50 16.34
N ASN A 28 12.44 0.33 16.91
CA ASN A 28 12.60 -0.10 18.30
C ASN A 28 12.59 1.13 19.21
N ASN A 29 11.98 1.03 20.40
CA ASN A 29 12.03 2.13 21.37
C ASN A 29 13.50 2.33 21.83
N PRO A 30 14.04 3.56 21.75
CA PRO A 30 15.45 3.83 22.06
C PRO A 30 15.79 3.80 23.56
N ILE A 31 14.82 3.58 24.44
CA ILE A 31 15.03 3.59 25.90
C ILE A 31 15.63 2.25 26.39
N GLU A 32 15.56 1.18 25.60
CA GLU A 32 16.13 -0.14 25.93
C GLU A 32 17.19 -0.62 24.93
N ALA A 33 17.36 0.05 23.79
CA ALA A 33 18.28 -0.37 22.73
C ALA A 33 19.54 0.50 22.76
N ASP A 34 20.66 -0.14 23.10
CA ASP A 34 22.01 0.39 23.01
C ASP A 34 22.33 0.83 21.56
N GLY A 35 22.10 2.11 21.25
CA GLY A 35 22.69 2.87 20.14
C GLY A 35 22.42 2.44 18.68
N ALA A 36 21.87 1.27 18.40
CA ALA A 36 21.81 0.72 17.05
C ALA A 36 20.39 0.22 16.70
N ALA A 37 19.47 1.15 16.43
CA ALA A 37 18.12 0.81 15.98
C ALA A 37 17.91 1.14 14.50
N LEU A 38 18.50 0.31 13.62
CA LEU A 38 18.13 0.20 12.21
C LEU A 38 18.53 -1.20 11.66
N GLU A 39 18.25 -2.26 12.42
CA GLU A 39 18.47 -3.63 11.96
C GLU A 39 17.31 -4.12 11.10
N SER A 40 17.39 -3.75 9.82
CA SER A 40 16.93 -4.43 8.62
C SER A 40 16.68 -3.35 7.57
N PRO A 41 17.20 -3.50 6.34
CA PRO A 41 16.96 -2.49 5.32
C PRO A 41 15.44 -2.35 5.14
N PRO A 42 14.90 -1.13 5.18
CA PRO A 42 13.47 -0.93 5.06
C PRO A 42 13.00 -1.53 3.74
N GLY A 43 12.10 -2.52 3.83
CA GLY A 43 11.57 -3.21 2.67
C GLY A 43 10.58 -2.30 1.95
N ILE A 44 10.73 -2.18 0.63
CA ILE A 44 9.74 -1.49 -0.21
C ILE A 44 8.72 -2.53 -0.67
N ILE A 45 7.46 -2.34 -0.28
CA ILE A 45 6.32 -3.11 -0.78
C ILE A 45 5.82 -2.38 -2.04
N PRO A 46 5.95 -2.96 -3.25
CA PRO A 46 5.53 -2.29 -4.47
C PRO A 46 4.01 -2.10 -4.51
N PHE A 47 3.55 -1.07 -5.22
CA PHE A 47 2.11 -0.92 -5.45
C PHE A 47 1.57 -2.04 -6.35
N PRO A 48 0.34 -2.52 -6.09
CA PRO A 48 -0.26 -3.55 -6.92
C PRO A 48 -0.45 -3.03 -8.35
N PRO A 49 -0.16 -3.87 -9.37
CA PRO A 49 -0.27 -3.46 -10.77
C PRO A 49 -1.70 -3.06 -11.11
N SER A 50 -1.84 -2.06 -11.99
CA SER A 50 -3.16 -1.66 -12.49
C SER A 50 -3.70 -2.66 -13.51
N PRO A 51 -4.92 -3.20 -13.34
CA PRO A 51 -5.58 -4.01 -14.37
C PRO A 51 -5.69 -3.27 -15.70
N LYS A 52 -5.78 -1.94 -15.65
CA LYS A 52 -5.86 -1.09 -16.86
C LYS A 52 -4.49 -0.86 -17.51
N ALA A 53 -3.38 -1.03 -16.78
CA ALA A 53 -2.05 -0.89 -17.35
C ALA A 53 -1.65 -2.08 -18.24
N SER A 54 -2.16 -3.29 -17.96
CA SER A 54 -1.88 -4.47 -18.79
C SER A 54 -2.64 -4.46 -20.14
N ALA A 55 -3.75 -3.72 -20.24
CA ALA A 55 -4.51 -3.58 -21.48
C ALA A 55 -3.80 -2.67 -22.51
N SER A 56 -3.00 -1.69 -22.07
CA SER A 56 -2.31 -0.76 -22.98
C SER A 56 -1.15 -1.40 -23.74
N ALA A 57 -0.65 -2.56 -23.32
CA ALA A 57 0.47 -3.23 -23.98
C ALA A 57 0.07 -4.10 -25.18
N ARG A 58 -1.23 -4.37 -25.38
CA ARG A 58 -1.71 -5.34 -26.40
C ARG A 58 -2.51 -4.74 -27.55
N THR A 59 -2.78 -3.43 -27.54
CA THR A 59 -3.61 -2.81 -28.57
C THR A 59 -2.86 -1.66 -29.25
N GLY A 60 -2.13 -2.00 -30.31
CA GLY A 60 -1.83 -1.08 -31.41
C GLY A 60 -0.68 -0.10 -31.24
N GLY A 61 0.48 -0.47 -31.81
CA GLY A 61 1.21 0.42 -32.72
C GLY A 61 1.98 1.60 -32.12
N ASN A 62 3.13 1.36 -31.51
CA ASN A 62 4.32 2.18 -31.76
C ASN A 62 5.57 1.48 -31.19
N LEU A 63 6.54 1.11 -32.04
CA LEU A 63 7.83 0.53 -31.62
C LEU A 63 8.61 1.44 -30.65
N ILE A 64 8.27 2.73 -30.64
CA ILE A 64 8.80 3.75 -29.74
C ILE A 64 8.26 3.59 -28.31
N SER A 65 7.02 3.07 -28.14
CA SER A 65 6.43 2.88 -26.80
C SER A 65 7.08 1.72 -26.02
N SER A 66 7.71 0.77 -26.71
CA SER A 66 8.49 -0.32 -26.10
C SER A 66 9.88 0.11 -25.63
N LEU A 67 10.37 1.29 -26.07
CA LEU A 67 11.67 1.85 -25.66
C LEU A 67 11.57 2.76 -24.44
N LEU A 68 10.35 3.20 -24.09
CA LEU A 68 10.12 3.98 -22.89
C LEU A 68 9.92 3.02 -21.70
N PRO A 69 10.51 3.32 -20.53
CA PRO A 69 10.24 2.54 -19.33
C PRO A 69 8.73 2.55 -19.05
N PRO A 70 8.15 1.42 -18.62
CA PRO A 70 6.72 1.35 -18.33
C PRO A 70 6.37 2.45 -17.32
N PRO A 71 5.24 3.15 -17.50
CA PRO A 71 4.84 4.21 -16.59
C PRO A 71 4.73 3.65 -15.17
N PRO A 72 5.19 4.37 -14.15
CA PRO A 72 5.11 3.90 -12.77
C PRO A 72 3.66 3.62 -12.41
N PRO A 73 3.40 2.58 -11.59
CA PRO A 73 2.05 2.28 -11.13
C PRO A 73 1.47 3.53 -10.43
N PRO A 74 0.17 3.83 -10.61
CA PRO A 74 -0.44 4.99 -10.00
C PRO A 74 -0.32 4.89 -8.48
N ALA A 75 0.07 5.98 -7.83
CA ALA A 75 0.14 6.02 -6.37
C ALA A 75 -1.28 5.96 -5.77
N PRO A 76 -1.49 5.26 -4.65
CA PRO A 76 -2.76 5.25 -3.96
C PRO A 76 -3.04 6.62 -3.34
N ILE A 77 -4.33 6.99 -3.33
CA ILE A 77 -4.85 8.21 -2.68
C ILE A 77 -4.67 8.11 -1.16
N SER A 78 -4.92 6.92 -0.63
CA SER A 78 -4.91 6.65 0.80
C SER A 78 -4.55 5.20 1.07
N MET A 79 -4.03 4.96 2.26
CA MET A 79 -3.64 3.65 2.73
C MET A 79 -4.10 3.46 4.18
N ALA A 80 -4.60 2.27 4.48
CA ALA A 80 -4.85 1.84 5.84
C ALA A 80 -4.18 0.49 6.09
N LEU A 81 -3.72 0.30 7.32
CA LEU A 81 -3.05 -0.92 7.74
C LEU A 81 -4.02 -1.78 8.55
N THR A 82 -3.95 -3.08 8.34
CA THR A 82 -4.52 -4.08 9.24
C THR A 82 -3.41 -4.92 9.85
N LYS A 83 -3.79 -5.89 10.70
CA LYS A 83 -2.86 -6.83 11.32
C LYS A 83 -1.93 -7.52 10.31
N TYR A 84 -2.48 -7.93 9.15
CA TYR A 84 -1.75 -8.74 8.16
C TYR A 84 -1.74 -8.16 6.74
N HIS A 85 -2.55 -7.13 6.47
CA HIS A 85 -2.73 -6.58 5.13
C HIS A 85 -2.58 -5.06 5.10
N ILE A 86 -2.24 -4.56 3.92
CA ILE A 86 -2.29 -3.14 3.56
C ILE A 86 -3.48 -2.95 2.62
N VAL A 87 -4.35 -2.01 2.94
CA VAL A 87 -5.47 -1.63 2.08
C VAL A 87 -5.07 -0.34 1.36
N PHE A 88 -5.05 -0.41 0.04
CA PHE A 88 -4.81 0.70 -0.86
C PHE A 88 -6.12 1.18 -1.47
N LEU A 89 -6.32 2.49 -1.43
CA LEU A 89 -7.40 3.15 -2.16
C LEU A 89 -6.81 3.90 -3.33
N PHE A 90 -7.25 3.54 -4.52
CA PHE A 90 -6.95 4.25 -5.76
C PHE A 90 -8.18 5.03 -6.20
N ASP A 91 -7.97 5.83 -7.22
CA ASP A 91 -9.00 6.60 -7.88
C ASP A 91 -10.16 5.74 -8.43
N ASP A 92 -9.84 4.57 -8.96
CA ASP A 92 -10.77 3.73 -9.70
C ASP A 92 -11.05 2.39 -9.05
N ARG A 93 -10.34 2.04 -7.97
CA ARG A 93 -10.45 0.75 -7.28
C ARG A 93 -9.87 0.81 -5.88
N TRP A 94 -10.13 -0.23 -5.10
CA TRP A 94 -9.37 -0.53 -3.89
C TRP A 94 -8.73 -1.92 -4.01
N ALA A 95 -7.59 -2.10 -3.35
CA ALA A 95 -6.85 -3.35 -3.33
C ALA A 95 -6.31 -3.65 -1.94
N VAL A 96 -6.27 -4.93 -1.58
CA VAL A 96 -5.75 -5.45 -0.32
C VAL A 96 -4.54 -6.30 -0.64
N VAL A 97 -3.41 -5.94 -0.04
CA VAL A 97 -2.11 -6.59 -0.26
C VAL A 97 -1.63 -7.23 1.05
N SER A 98 -1.19 -8.48 0.98
CA SER A 98 -0.60 -9.18 2.13
C SER A 98 0.73 -8.54 2.51
N ARG A 99 0.94 -8.27 3.79
CA ARG A 99 2.22 -7.76 4.33
C ARG A 99 3.33 -8.80 4.35
N ILE A 100 2.97 -10.08 4.24
CA ILE A 100 3.91 -11.20 4.35
C ILE A 100 4.33 -11.68 2.96
N SER A 101 3.35 -11.92 2.08
CA SER A 101 3.62 -12.41 0.73
C SER A 101 3.74 -11.29 -0.32
N HIS A 102 3.34 -10.07 0.02
CA HIS A 102 3.24 -8.93 -0.93
C HIS A 102 2.30 -9.17 -2.11
N GLU A 103 1.45 -10.19 -2.03
CA GLU A 103 0.47 -10.53 -3.04
C GLU A 103 -0.85 -9.80 -2.83
N VAL A 104 -1.55 -9.51 -3.93
CA VAL A 104 -2.90 -8.97 -3.90
C VAL A 104 -3.87 -10.08 -3.49
N VAL A 105 -4.45 -9.95 -2.30
CA VAL A 105 -5.44 -10.89 -1.76
C VAL A 105 -6.82 -10.59 -2.33
N GLN A 106 -7.15 -9.30 -2.47
CA GLN A 106 -8.43 -8.87 -2.99
C GLN A 106 -8.30 -7.54 -3.72
N GLN A 107 -9.12 -7.36 -4.75
CA GLN A 107 -9.20 -6.10 -5.48
C GLN A 107 -10.61 -5.95 -6.04
N GLN A 108 -11.14 -4.72 -6.00
CA GLN A 108 -12.44 -4.41 -6.57
C GLN A 108 -12.48 -2.98 -7.12
N ASP A 109 -13.11 -2.83 -8.29
CA ASP A 109 -13.33 -1.53 -8.90
C ASP A 109 -14.28 -0.66 -8.07
N TRP A 110 -13.97 0.62 -7.98
CA TRP A 110 -14.76 1.59 -7.25
C TRP A 110 -15.89 2.12 -8.14
N ALA A 111 -17.13 1.87 -7.74
CA ALA A 111 -18.31 2.34 -8.45
C ALA A 111 -18.53 3.84 -8.22
N ARG A 112 -17.75 4.69 -8.90
CA ARG A 112 -17.82 6.16 -8.80
C ARG A 112 -19.21 6.74 -9.01
N LYS A 113 -20.03 6.11 -9.87
CA LYS A 113 -21.41 6.53 -10.13
C LYS A 113 -22.32 6.38 -8.91
N THR A 114 -22.06 5.36 -8.09
CA THR A 114 -22.88 5.02 -6.92
C THR A 114 -22.35 5.67 -5.66
N HIS A 115 -21.03 5.69 -5.48
CA HIS A 115 -20.39 6.10 -4.24
C HIS A 115 -19.69 7.46 -4.32
N GLY A 116 -19.52 8.06 -5.50
CA GLY A 116 -18.77 9.31 -5.65
C GLY A 116 -17.26 9.12 -5.75
N ILE A 117 -16.50 10.20 -5.56
CA ILE A 117 -15.03 10.21 -5.72
C ILE A 117 -14.39 9.75 -4.41
N PRO A 118 -13.60 8.66 -4.41
CA PRO A 118 -12.96 8.20 -3.18
C PRO A 118 -12.01 9.26 -2.60
N ARG A 119 -12.10 9.52 -1.30
CA ARG A 119 -11.29 10.54 -0.59
C ARG A 119 -10.26 9.93 0.33
N GLY A 120 -10.58 8.82 0.99
CA GLY A 120 -9.66 8.20 1.93
C GLY A 120 -10.19 6.91 2.55
N VAL A 121 -9.29 6.20 3.22
CA VAL A 121 -9.63 5.05 4.06
C VAL A 121 -9.42 5.45 5.52
N ALA A 122 -10.46 5.29 6.33
CA ALA A 122 -10.40 5.47 7.77
C ALA A 122 -10.38 4.10 8.45
N ARG A 123 -9.64 3.99 9.55
CA ARG A 123 -9.59 2.81 10.38
C ARG A 123 -10.14 3.13 11.76
N ASP A 124 -10.92 2.21 12.31
CA ASP A 124 -11.36 2.28 13.69
C ASP A 124 -10.15 2.12 14.66
N VAL A 125 -10.21 2.78 15.81
CA VAL A 125 -9.16 2.79 16.83
C VAL A 125 -8.88 1.38 17.34
N HIS A 126 -9.92 0.53 17.39
CA HIS A 126 -9.81 -0.89 17.75
C HIS A 126 -9.34 -1.79 16.60
N GLY A 127 -9.24 -1.25 15.38
CA GLY A 127 -8.63 -1.90 14.22
C GLY A 127 -9.40 -3.08 13.64
N GLU A 128 -10.62 -3.33 14.09
CA GLU A 128 -11.47 -4.41 13.56
C GLU A 128 -12.22 -4.01 12.29
N ARG A 129 -12.40 -2.71 12.07
CA ARG A 129 -13.20 -2.18 10.95
C ARG A 129 -12.45 -1.09 10.18
N LEU A 130 -12.68 -1.10 8.88
CA LEU A 130 -12.19 -0.11 7.93
C LEU A 130 -13.37 0.50 7.21
N TRP A 131 -13.27 1.79 6.92
CA TRP A 131 -14.28 2.57 6.23
C TRP A 131 -13.64 3.28 5.06
N ILE A 132 -14.32 3.28 3.92
CA ILE A 132 -13.92 4.08 2.76
C ILE A 132 -14.84 5.30 2.72
N CYS A 133 -14.24 6.49 2.65
CA CYS A 133 -14.95 7.76 2.58
C CYS A 133 -14.86 8.30 1.15
N SER A 134 -15.97 8.83 0.65
CA SER A 134 -16.11 9.43 -0.69
C SER A 134 -16.85 10.76 -0.68
#